data_AF-A0A3N5F2L0-F1
#
_entry.id   AF-A0A3N5F2L0-F1
#
_cell.length_a   1.000
_cell.length_b   1.000
_cell.length_c   1.000
_cell.angle_alpha   90.00
_cell.angle_beta   90.00
_cell.angle_gamma   90.00
#
_symmetry.space_group_name_H-M   'P 1'
#
loop_
_entity.id
_entity.type
_entity.pdbx_description
1 polymer ?
#
loop_
_entity_poly.entity_id
_entity_poly.type
_entity_poly.pdbx_seq_one_letter_code
_entity_poly.pdbx_strand_id
1 'polypeptide(L)'
;MNYAAVILLVLAAQETKSSTLTFTKDVAPIVFQSCASCHRPGEVAPFPLLTYADVKKRSKQILAAMESGQMPPWKPVAGHGDFVGERRMKPADIALVKKWVEEGAVEGDPKNLPPLPKFPDGWAFGEPDLIVKMPEAYTVPAEGRDIYRAFAVPLNLTEDKFVRAVQFRPSNTRVVHHALLFLDITGESRKKDQQDPVPGFRGQGLGLGAVSGGSLGGWAPGGISQPYPDGMGKEVKKNADIVLQLHFSPTGKPEKEQSQVGLWFTKERPQRMVAMMPLSDWQINLPPGEKEITITDSVVLPVDVDLIGLIPHAHYLGKTCKVWAKGTDGKEIPLIWIKDWDFDWQEQYRYKQAVRLPKGA
;
A
#
# COMPACT_ATOMS: atom_id res chain seq x y z
N MET A 1 1.56 -19.32 -84.35
CA MET A 1 2.59 -18.73 -83.48
C MET A 1 1.88 -18.06 -82.32
N ASN A 2 1.74 -18.73 -81.18
CA ASN A 2 1.10 -18.16 -80.00
C ASN A 2 2.21 -17.77 -79.01
N TYR A 3 2.40 -16.46 -78.81
CA TYR A 3 3.24 -15.95 -77.73
C TYR A 3 2.36 -15.77 -76.50
N ALA A 4 2.70 -16.46 -75.40
CA ALA A 4 2.13 -16.19 -74.09
C ALA A 4 3.04 -15.17 -73.38
N ALA A 5 2.51 -13.98 -73.10
CA ALA A 5 3.18 -12.98 -72.28
C ALA A 5 2.95 -13.29 -70.79
N VAL A 6 4.02 -13.30 -70.01
CA VAL A 6 3.99 -13.44 -68.55
C VAL A 6 4.21 -12.06 -67.94
N ILE A 7 3.25 -11.59 -67.13
CA ILE A 7 3.42 -10.39 -66.31
C ILE A 7 3.98 -10.84 -64.95
N LEU A 8 5.20 -10.41 -64.65
CA LEU A 8 5.81 -10.59 -63.34
C LEU A 8 5.29 -9.48 -62.40
N LEU A 9 4.52 -9.84 -61.38
CA LEU A 9 4.15 -8.93 -60.30
C LEU A 9 5.27 -8.92 -59.26
N VAL A 10 6.02 -7.83 -59.17
CA VAL A 10 7.00 -7.61 -58.11
C VAL A 10 6.28 -6.96 -56.93
N LEU A 11 6.04 -7.73 -55.87
CA LEU A 11 5.58 -7.21 -54.59
C LEU A 11 6.78 -6.61 -53.84
N ALA A 12 6.84 -5.29 -53.75
CA ALA A 12 7.79 -4.61 -52.87
C ALA A 12 7.34 -4.79 -51.41
N ALA A 13 8.16 -5.48 -50.61
CA ALA A 13 7.98 -5.50 -49.17
C ALA A 13 8.25 -4.08 -48.62
N GLN A 14 7.24 -3.45 -48.04
CA GLN A 14 7.45 -2.25 -47.24
C GLN A 14 8.16 -2.64 -45.95
N GLU A 15 9.42 -2.23 -45.79
CA GLU A 15 10.06 -2.22 -44.48
C GLU A 15 9.27 -1.27 -43.57
N THR A 16 8.54 -1.83 -42.63
CA THR A 16 8.09 -1.09 -41.47
C THR A 16 9.34 -0.69 -40.69
N LYS A 17 9.79 0.56 -40.85
CA LYS A 17 10.77 1.15 -39.94
C LYS A 17 10.23 1.03 -38.52
N SER A 18 10.68 0.00 -37.79
CA SER A 18 10.48 -0.09 -36.35
C SER A 18 11.14 1.16 -35.76
N SER A 19 10.35 2.15 -35.40
CA SER A 19 10.86 3.34 -34.72
C SER A 19 11.56 2.90 -33.44
N THR A 20 12.82 3.29 -33.27
CA THR A 20 13.61 3.05 -32.06
C THR A 20 12.85 3.59 -30.85
N LEU A 21 12.77 2.80 -29.78
CA LEU A 21 12.13 3.24 -28.54
C LEU A 21 13.01 4.29 -27.86
N THR A 22 12.39 5.27 -27.22
CA THR A 22 13.09 6.37 -26.56
C THR A 22 12.64 6.55 -25.12
N PHE A 23 13.50 7.11 -24.29
CA PHE A 23 13.13 7.46 -22.93
C PHE A 23 12.00 8.48 -22.91
N THR A 24 12.19 9.60 -23.62
CA THR A 24 11.27 10.73 -23.64
C THR A 24 9.85 10.34 -24.02
N LYS A 25 9.66 9.57 -25.09
CA LYS A 25 8.33 9.20 -25.58
C LYS A 25 7.76 7.95 -24.92
N ASP A 26 8.57 6.91 -24.74
CA ASP A 26 8.05 5.56 -24.53
C ASP A 26 8.26 5.06 -23.09
N VAL A 27 9.40 5.37 -22.45
CA VAL A 27 9.74 4.86 -21.10
C VAL A 27 9.41 5.83 -19.97
N ALA A 28 9.59 7.14 -20.18
CA ALA A 28 9.31 8.16 -19.18
C ALA A 28 7.86 8.10 -18.67
N PRO A 29 6.82 7.91 -19.52
CA PRO A 29 5.45 7.74 -19.02
C PRO A 29 5.30 6.58 -18.03
N ILE A 30 5.94 5.44 -18.31
CA ILE A 30 5.89 4.24 -17.46
C ILE A 30 6.59 4.52 -16.13
N VAL A 31 7.81 5.07 -16.16
CA VAL A 31 8.59 5.37 -14.95
C VAL A 31 7.89 6.42 -14.09
N PHE A 32 7.35 7.46 -14.71
CA PHE A 32 6.67 8.55 -14.01
C PHE A 32 5.37 8.07 -13.36
N GLN A 33 4.63 7.18 -14.02
CA GLN A 33 3.40 6.62 -13.47
C GLN A 33 3.65 5.60 -12.35
N SER A 34 4.64 4.73 -12.52
CA SER A 34 4.82 3.56 -11.65
C SER A 34 5.86 3.75 -10.54
N CYS A 35 6.86 4.62 -10.74
CA CYS A 35 8.01 4.71 -9.85
C CYS A 35 8.11 6.06 -9.14
N ALA A 36 7.71 7.16 -9.78
CA ALA A 36 7.99 8.50 -9.28
C ALA A 36 7.32 8.84 -7.94
N SER A 37 6.25 8.16 -7.55
CA SER A 37 5.60 8.36 -6.24
C SER A 37 6.54 8.07 -5.08
N CYS A 38 7.39 7.05 -5.21
CA CYS A 38 8.38 6.65 -4.21
C CYS A 38 9.80 7.12 -4.58
N HIS A 39 10.13 7.19 -5.88
CA HIS A 39 11.44 7.59 -6.41
C HIS A 39 11.51 9.07 -6.76
N ARG A 40 11.25 9.91 -5.76
CA ARG A 40 11.42 11.37 -5.84
C ARG A 40 12.09 11.90 -4.57
N PRO A 41 12.73 13.09 -4.61
CA PRO A 41 13.38 13.66 -3.43
C PRO A 41 12.43 13.74 -2.23
N GLY A 42 12.93 13.31 -1.06
CA GLY A 42 12.18 13.34 0.20
C GLY A 42 11.25 12.14 0.43
N GLU A 43 11.15 11.19 -0.51
CA GLU A 43 10.35 9.97 -0.36
C GLU A 43 11.17 8.74 0.03
N VAL A 44 10.49 7.62 0.24
CA VAL A 44 11.06 6.37 0.79
C VAL A 44 12.21 5.80 -0.04
N ALA A 45 12.22 5.98 -1.36
CA ALA A 45 13.21 5.33 -2.19
C ALA A 45 14.59 6.03 -2.10
N PRO A 46 15.70 5.28 -2.13
CA PRO A 46 17.04 5.82 -1.88
C PRO A 46 17.59 6.69 -3.02
N PHE A 47 16.90 6.79 -4.16
CA PHE A 47 17.30 7.59 -5.30
C PHE A 47 16.09 8.04 -6.16
N PRO A 48 16.18 9.20 -6.83
CA PRO A 48 15.15 9.67 -7.75
C PRO A 48 15.16 8.89 -9.08
N LEU A 49 14.02 8.87 -9.76
CA LEU A 49 13.84 8.36 -11.13
C LEU A 49 13.07 9.38 -12.00
N LEU A 50 13.43 10.66 -11.87
CA LEU A 50 12.71 11.77 -12.50
C LEU A 50 13.36 12.29 -13.79
N THR A 51 14.61 11.90 -14.07
CA THR A 51 15.36 12.35 -15.25
C THR A 51 15.84 11.18 -16.10
N TYR A 52 16.16 11.44 -17.37
CA TYR A 52 16.80 10.44 -18.24
C TYR A 52 18.08 9.89 -17.61
N ALA A 53 18.94 10.76 -17.06
CA ALA A 53 20.20 10.35 -16.45
C ALA A 53 19.99 9.38 -15.26
N ASP A 54 18.98 9.64 -14.42
CA ASP A 54 18.63 8.76 -13.30
C ASP A 54 18.23 7.36 -13.78
N VAL A 55 17.34 7.32 -14.76
CA VAL A 55 16.78 6.07 -15.30
C VAL A 55 17.82 5.31 -16.11
N LYS A 56 18.58 6.00 -16.97
CA LYS A 56 19.65 5.44 -17.81
C LYS A 56 20.73 4.76 -16.97
N LYS A 57 21.17 5.42 -15.89
CA LYS A 57 22.19 4.89 -14.97
C LYS A 57 21.77 3.55 -14.35
N ARG A 58 20.47 3.28 -14.25
CA ARG A 58 19.89 2.12 -13.56
C ARG A 58 19.03 1.24 -14.47
N SER A 59 19.05 1.44 -15.78
CA SER A 59 18.06 0.84 -16.68
C SER A 59 17.97 -0.68 -16.55
N LYS A 60 19.11 -1.37 -16.44
CA LYS A 60 19.17 -2.83 -16.21
C LYS A 60 18.61 -3.25 -14.84
N GLN A 61 18.86 -2.47 -13.79
CA GLN A 61 18.36 -2.74 -12.44
C GLN A 61 16.84 -2.53 -12.38
N ILE A 62 16.35 -1.44 -12.99
CA ILE A 62 14.92 -1.14 -13.11
C ILE A 62 14.21 -2.28 -13.85
N LEU A 63 14.75 -2.70 -15.01
CA LEU A 63 14.19 -3.81 -15.78
C LEU A 63 14.12 -5.10 -14.94
N ALA A 64 15.20 -5.49 -14.27
CA ALA A 64 15.22 -6.69 -13.44
C ALA A 64 14.20 -6.63 -12.28
N ALA A 65 14.04 -5.46 -11.65
CA ALA A 65 13.05 -5.26 -10.58
C ALA A 65 11.61 -5.32 -11.12
N MET A 66 11.38 -4.85 -12.34
CA MET A 66 10.09 -4.97 -13.03
C MET A 66 9.78 -6.42 -13.44
N GLU A 67 10.74 -7.14 -14.03
CA GLU A 67 10.57 -8.53 -14.49
C GLU A 67 10.33 -9.50 -13.33
N SER A 68 11.01 -9.28 -12.19
CA SER A 68 10.80 -10.08 -10.97
C SER A 68 9.54 -9.73 -10.19
N GLY A 69 8.87 -8.61 -10.53
CA GLY A 69 7.74 -8.08 -9.76
C GLY A 69 8.14 -7.49 -8.40
N GLN A 70 9.43 -7.27 -8.16
CA GLN A 70 9.92 -6.56 -6.97
C GLN A 70 9.46 -5.11 -6.96
N MET A 71 9.41 -4.47 -8.14
CA MET A 71 9.01 -3.07 -8.29
C MET A 71 8.02 -2.87 -9.45
N PRO A 72 7.00 -2.01 -9.26
CA PRO A 72 6.54 -1.51 -7.98
C PRO A 72 5.98 -2.66 -7.11
N PRO A 73 6.08 -2.55 -5.78
CA PRO A 73 5.59 -3.58 -4.87
C PRO A 73 4.06 -3.71 -4.99
N TRP A 74 3.61 -4.90 -5.37
CA TRP A 74 2.20 -5.29 -5.43
C TRP A 74 2.05 -6.80 -5.32
N LYS A 75 1.64 -7.28 -4.16
CA LYS A 75 1.57 -8.72 -3.84
C LYS A 75 0.27 -9.43 -4.25
N PRO A 76 -0.91 -8.79 -4.30
CA PRO A 76 -2.13 -9.49 -4.72
C PRO A 76 -2.02 -10.05 -6.13
N VAL A 77 -2.56 -11.26 -6.33
CA VAL A 77 -2.66 -11.93 -7.63
C VAL A 77 -3.86 -11.38 -8.40
N ALA A 78 -3.75 -11.30 -9.74
CA ALA A 78 -4.84 -10.84 -10.59
C ALA A 78 -6.08 -11.73 -10.43
N GLY A 79 -7.28 -11.15 -10.52
CA GLY A 79 -8.53 -11.89 -10.41
C GLY A 79 -8.94 -12.29 -8.99
N HIS A 80 -8.17 -11.90 -7.96
CA HIS A 80 -8.50 -12.13 -6.55
C HIS A 80 -8.69 -10.80 -5.83
N GLY A 81 -9.84 -10.18 -6.08
CA GLY A 81 -10.17 -8.82 -5.66
C GLY A 81 -9.78 -7.75 -6.68
N ASP A 82 -10.52 -6.65 -6.67
CA ASP A 82 -10.25 -5.46 -7.49
C ASP A 82 -9.99 -4.26 -6.58
N PHE A 83 -8.71 -3.88 -6.45
CA PHE A 83 -8.23 -2.95 -5.44
C PHE A 83 -7.86 -1.59 -6.01
N VAL A 84 -8.12 -0.54 -5.23
CA VAL A 84 -7.64 0.80 -5.52
C VAL A 84 -6.11 0.82 -5.44
N GLY A 85 -5.49 1.51 -6.39
CA GLY A 85 -4.04 1.70 -6.38
C GLY A 85 -3.26 0.44 -6.76
N GLU A 86 -3.81 -0.43 -7.62
CA GLU A 86 -3.07 -1.55 -8.20
C GLU A 86 -1.81 -1.06 -8.93
N ARG A 87 -0.64 -1.55 -8.49
CA ARG A 87 0.67 -1.15 -9.03
C ARG A 87 1.37 -2.24 -9.83
N ARG A 88 0.65 -3.30 -10.23
CA ARG A 88 1.23 -4.39 -11.02
C ARG A 88 1.68 -3.86 -12.39
N MET A 89 2.92 -4.17 -12.76
CA MET A 89 3.42 -3.85 -14.09
C MET A 89 2.70 -4.64 -15.17
N LYS A 90 2.32 -3.98 -16.26
CA LYS A 90 1.73 -4.64 -17.43
C LYS A 90 2.84 -5.35 -18.22
N PRO A 91 2.60 -6.57 -18.74
CA PRO A 91 3.61 -7.26 -19.57
C PRO A 91 4.10 -6.43 -20.76
N ALA A 92 3.21 -5.62 -21.37
CA ALA A 92 3.56 -4.72 -22.46
C ALA A 92 4.54 -3.60 -22.03
N ASP A 93 4.35 -3.04 -20.83
CA ASP A 93 5.23 -1.99 -20.29
C ASP A 93 6.62 -2.57 -20.00
N ILE A 94 6.68 -3.78 -19.44
CA ILE A 94 7.95 -4.51 -19.22
C ILE A 94 8.66 -4.77 -20.55
N ALA A 95 7.94 -5.27 -21.56
CA ALA A 95 8.52 -5.54 -22.88
C ALA A 95 9.05 -4.28 -23.57
N LEU A 96 8.36 -3.14 -23.40
CA LEU A 96 8.79 -1.85 -23.94
C LEU A 96 10.09 -1.39 -23.26
N VAL A 97 10.14 -1.39 -21.93
CA VAL A 97 11.36 -1.02 -21.18
C VAL A 97 12.51 -1.96 -21.52
N LYS A 98 12.24 -3.25 -21.66
CA LYS A 98 13.24 -4.26 -22.07
C LYS A 98 13.85 -3.93 -23.42
N LYS A 99 13.01 -3.75 -24.45
CA LYS A 99 13.47 -3.43 -25.79
C LYS A 99 14.25 -2.11 -25.81
N TRP A 100 13.79 -1.09 -25.08
CA TRP A 100 14.54 0.16 -24.94
C TRP A 100 15.93 -0.06 -24.30
N VAL A 101 16.04 -0.87 -23.24
CA VAL A 101 17.33 -1.22 -22.62
C VAL A 101 18.26 -1.95 -23.61
N GLU A 102 17.72 -2.90 -24.37
CA GLU A 102 18.44 -3.67 -25.40
C GLU A 102 18.92 -2.80 -26.58
N GLU A 103 18.13 -1.80 -26.98
CA GLU A 103 18.48 -0.79 -28.00
C GLU A 103 19.47 0.28 -27.50
N GLY A 104 20.08 0.07 -26.33
CA GLY A 104 21.08 0.99 -25.78
C GLY A 104 20.48 2.15 -24.98
N ALA A 105 19.20 2.07 -24.60
CA ALA A 105 18.49 2.96 -23.70
C ALA A 105 18.65 4.45 -24.07
N VAL A 106 18.26 4.80 -25.30
CA VAL A 106 18.43 6.13 -25.89
C VAL A 106 17.43 7.16 -25.34
N GLU A 107 17.83 8.43 -25.24
CA GLU A 107 17.01 9.49 -24.64
C GLU A 107 15.80 9.90 -25.50
N GLY A 108 16.01 10.11 -26.80
CA GLY A 108 15.02 10.68 -27.72
C GLY A 108 14.95 12.21 -27.68
N ASP A 109 13.96 12.78 -28.36
CA ASP A 109 13.75 14.23 -28.43
C ASP A 109 13.17 14.76 -27.11
N PRO A 110 13.86 15.71 -26.42
CA PRO A 110 13.36 16.34 -25.19
C PRO A 110 11.94 16.93 -25.29
N LYS A 111 11.49 17.31 -26.50
CA LYS A 111 10.12 17.84 -26.73
C LYS A 111 9.03 16.79 -26.50
N ASN A 112 9.38 15.51 -26.58
CA ASN A 112 8.44 14.41 -26.34
C ASN A 112 8.39 13.98 -24.88
N LEU A 113 9.25 14.53 -24.00
CA LEU A 113 9.25 14.19 -22.59
C LEU A 113 7.91 14.61 -21.95
N PRO A 114 7.17 13.69 -21.32
CA PRO A 114 5.97 14.06 -20.59
C PRO A 114 6.31 15.00 -19.44
N PRO A 115 5.37 15.85 -19.01
CA PRO A 115 5.56 16.65 -17.81
C PRO A 115 5.77 15.75 -16.60
N LEU A 116 6.62 16.20 -15.66
CA LEU A 116 6.80 15.50 -14.39
C LEU A 116 5.45 15.37 -13.66
N PRO A 117 5.19 14.22 -13.00
CA PRO A 117 4.00 14.05 -12.18
C PRO A 117 3.91 15.16 -11.13
N LYS A 118 2.73 15.74 -11.00
CA LYS A 118 2.39 16.62 -9.89
C LYS A 118 1.86 15.76 -8.77
N PHE A 119 2.47 15.88 -7.61
CA PHE A 119 2.00 15.21 -6.41
C PHE A 119 1.27 16.23 -5.55
N PRO A 120 0.08 15.90 -5.04
CA PRO A 120 -0.67 16.82 -4.21
C PRO A 120 0.10 17.14 -2.94
N ASP A 121 0.26 18.43 -2.67
CA ASP A 121 0.72 18.92 -1.38
C ASP A 121 -0.44 18.92 -0.38
N GLY A 122 -0.12 18.74 0.90
CA GLY A 122 -1.12 18.81 1.96
C GLY A 122 -1.94 17.54 2.12
N TRP A 123 -3.24 17.71 2.34
CA TRP A 123 -4.16 16.63 2.70
C TRP A 123 -5.06 16.24 1.52
N ALA A 124 -5.25 14.94 1.31
CA ALA A 124 -5.90 14.39 0.12
C ALA A 124 -7.40 14.72 0.01
N PHE A 125 -8.05 15.08 1.11
CA PHE A 125 -9.51 15.26 1.20
C PHE A 125 -9.92 16.67 1.64
N GLY A 126 -9.06 17.67 1.38
CA GLY A 126 -9.19 19.03 1.93
C GLY A 126 -8.64 19.12 3.34
N GLU A 127 -8.92 20.21 4.07
CA GLU A 127 -8.47 20.36 5.46
C GLU A 127 -9.16 19.32 6.36
N PRO A 128 -8.43 18.58 7.23
CA PRO A 128 -9.02 17.69 8.22
C PRO A 128 -9.82 18.45 9.27
N ASP A 129 -10.91 17.85 9.76
CA ASP A 129 -11.67 18.37 10.90
C ASP A 129 -10.86 18.26 12.21
N LEU A 130 -9.94 17.28 12.28
CA LEU A 130 -9.00 17.14 13.37
C LEU A 130 -7.63 16.66 12.84
N ILE A 131 -6.57 17.37 13.22
CA ILE A 131 -5.18 16.94 13.00
C ILE A 131 -4.62 16.45 14.33
N VAL A 132 -4.22 15.19 14.38
CA VAL A 132 -3.62 14.54 15.54
C VAL A 132 -2.13 14.35 15.27
N LYS A 133 -1.29 15.04 16.03
CA LYS A 133 0.16 15.02 15.84
C LYS A 133 0.84 14.32 17.02
N MET A 134 1.87 13.51 16.74
CA MET A 134 2.74 12.99 17.79
C MET A 134 3.25 14.15 18.67
N PRO A 135 3.10 14.08 20.00
CA PRO A 135 3.44 15.21 20.88
C PRO A 135 4.92 15.57 20.78
N GLU A 136 5.79 14.56 20.65
CA GLU A 136 7.23 14.70 20.55
C GLU A 136 7.77 13.90 19.36
N ALA A 137 8.90 14.36 18.80
CA ALA A 137 9.59 13.63 17.74
C ALA A 137 10.36 12.45 18.32
N TYR A 138 10.18 11.27 17.72
CA TYR A 138 11.00 10.11 18.02
C TYR A 138 12.33 10.16 17.26
N THR A 139 13.40 9.69 17.89
CA THR A 139 14.72 9.56 17.23
C THR A 139 14.91 8.14 16.76
N VAL A 140 14.85 7.92 15.46
CA VAL A 140 15.24 6.64 14.86
C VAL A 140 16.77 6.58 14.84
N PRO A 141 17.41 5.55 15.41
CA PRO A 141 18.86 5.41 15.40
C PRO A 141 19.39 5.21 13.97
N ALA A 142 20.69 5.42 13.81
CA ALA A 142 21.37 5.24 12.53
C ALA A 142 21.36 3.80 12.03
N GLU A 143 21.54 2.86 12.94
CA GLU A 143 21.76 1.45 12.67
C GLU A 143 20.94 0.60 13.63
N GLY A 144 20.83 -0.69 13.32
CA GLY A 144 20.13 -1.67 14.15
C GLY A 144 19.06 -2.41 13.36
N ARG A 145 18.31 -3.24 14.09
CA ARG A 145 17.11 -3.89 13.56
C ARG A 145 15.98 -2.89 13.44
N ASP A 146 14.97 -3.26 12.66
CA ASP A 146 13.72 -2.51 12.63
C ASP A 146 13.09 -2.33 14.02
N ILE A 147 12.42 -1.18 14.19
CA ILE A 147 11.87 -0.75 15.47
C ILE A 147 10.35 -0.68 15.37
N TYR A 148 9.66 -1.36 16.28
CA TYR A 148 8.21 -1.30 16.43
C TYR A 148 7.86 -0.49 17.67
N ARG A 149 7.27 0.68 17.46
CA ARG A 149 6.95 1.61 18.55
C ARG A 149 5.56 2.18 18.39
N ALA A 150 4.82 2.24 19.49
CA ALA A 150 3.49 2.80 19.53
C ALA A 150 3.53 4.18 20.21
N PHE A 151 2.70 5.12 19.74
CA PHE A 151 2.57 6.46 20.30
C PHE A 151 1.10 6.72 20.59
N ALA A 152 0.77 7.02 21.83
CA ALA A 152 -0.59 7.30 22.26
C ALA A 152 -0.85 8.80 22.27
N VAL A 153 -1.76 9.26 21.41
CA VAL A 153 -2.10 10.68 21.27
C VAL A 153 -3.58 10.89 21.59
N PRO A 154 -3.91 11.65 22.65
CA PRO A 154 -5.30 11.95 22.97
C PRO A 154 -5.99 12.73 21.86
N LEU A 155 -7.20 12.33 21.49
CA LEU A 155 -7.99 13.07 20.49
C LEU A 155 -8.65 14.32 21.07
N ASN A 156 -8.84 14.37 22.39
CA ASN A 156 -9.46 15.49 23.12
C ASN A 156 -10.82 15.90 22.55
N LEU A 157 -11.60 14.93 22.07
CA LEU A 157 -12.93 15.16 21.54
C LEU A 157 -13.90 15.50 22.68
N THR A 158 -14.80 16.44 22.46
CA THR A 158 -15.85 16.81 23.43
C THR A 158 -17.07 15.89 23.35
N GLU A 159 -17.25 15.19 22.23
CA GLU A 159 -18.35 14.28 21.95
C GLU A 159 -17.89 13.16 21.01
N ASP A 160 -18.67 12.07 20.92
CA ASP A 160 -18.39 10.98 19.99
C ASP A 160 -18.50 11.51 18.55
N LYS A 161 -17.56 11.10 17.69
CA LYS A 161 -17.50 11.51 16.28
C LYS A 161 -17.53 10.30 15.37
N PHE A 162 -17.93 10.52 14.12
CA PHE A 162 -17.94 9.52 13.07
C PHE A 162 -16.97 9.92 11.99
N VAL A 163 -15.92 9.13 11.80
CA VAL A 163 -14.86 9.37 10.81
C VAL A 163 -15.29 8.81 9.46
N ARG A 164 -15.21 9.63 8.41
CA ARG A 164 -15.42 9.25 7.01
C ARG A 164 -14.14 9.05 6.22
N ALA A 165 -13.03 9.64 6.65
CA ALA A 165 -11.74 9.47 6.01
C ALA A 165 -10.61 9.65 7.03
N VAL A 166 -9.50 8.96 6.76
CA VAL A 166 -8.28 8.99 7.58
C VAL A 166 -7.09 9.11 6.64
N GLN A 167 -6.14 9.97 6.99
CA GLN A 167 -4.87 10.05 6.27
C GLN A 167 -3.73 10.15 7.27
N PHE A 168 -2.79 9.20 7.18
CA PHE A 168 -1.52 9.26 7.89
C PHE A 168 -0.50 10.03 7.06
N ARG A 169 0.28 10.91 7.70
CA ARG A 169 1.37 11.66 7.08
C ARG A 169 2.59 11.62 8.00
N PRO A 170 3.64 10.86 7.66
CA PRO A 170 4.90 10.93 8.37
C PRO A 170 5.61 12.26 8.04
N SER A 171 6.41 12.78 8.97
CA SER A 171 7.28 13.94 8.68
C SER A 171 8.55 13.54 7.93
N ASN A 172 8.91 12.25 7.99
CA ASN A 172 10.06 11.64 7.35
C ASN A 172 9.69 10.26 6.79
N THR A 173 9.23 10.21 5.54
CA THR A 173 8.81 8.97 4.86
C THR A 173 9.94 7.95 4.68
N ARG A 174 11.21 8.37 4.80
CA ARG A 174 12.38 7.50 4.66
C ARG A 174 12.55 6.51 5.81
N VAL A 175 12.03 6.83 6.99
CA VAL A 175 12.19 5.98 8.18
C VAL A 175 10.93 5.20 8.54
N VAL A 176 9.76 5.59 8.05
CA VAL A 176 8.49 4.91 8.36
C VAL A 176 8.20 3.86 7.29
N HIS A 177 8.32 2.60 7.67
CA HIS A 177 8.08 1.46 6.79
C HIS A 177 6.59 1.10 6.72
N HIS A 178 5.86 1.15 7.83
CA HIS A 178 4.40 1.18 7.84
C HIS A 178 3.86 1.80 9.13
N ALA A 179 2.57 2.15 9.12
CA ALA A 179 1.83 2.65 10.27
C ALA A 179 0.50 1.91 10.41
N LEU A 180 0.14 1.53 11.63
CA LEU A 180 -1.18 1.04 12.00
C LEU A 180 -1.82 2.00 13.00
N LEU A 181 -3.09 2.33 12.76
CA LEU A 181 -3.82 3.36 13.51
C LEU A 181 -4.91 2.67 14.31
N PHE A 182 -4.72 2.57 15.63
CA PHE A 182 -5.68 1.98 16.56
C PHE A 182 -6.33 3.05 17.44
N LEU A 183 -7.41 2.66 18.09
CA LEU A 183 -8.13 3.49 19.05
C LEU A 183 -8.09 2.81 20.42
N ASP A 184 -7.73 3.60 21.43
CA ASP A 184 -7.78 3.19 22.83
C ASP A 184 -8.78 4.08 23.60
N ILE A 185 -9.84 3.46 24.11
CA ILE A 185 -10.87 4.15 24.91
C ILE A 185 -10.68 3.98 26.43
N THR A 186 -9.58 3.35 26.84
CA THR A 186 -9.27 3.06 28.25
C THR A 186 -8.20 3.99 28.81
N GLY A 187 -7.36 4.55 27.94
CA GLY A 187 -6.21 5.37 28.31
C GLY A 187 -4.98 4.56 28.78
N GLU A 188 -5.03 3.23 28.69
CA GLU A 188 -3.90 2.37 29.07
C GLU A 188 -2.67 2.58 28.17
N SER A 189 -2.86 2.84 26.89
CA SER A 189 -1.76 3.12 25.95
C SER A 189 -1.04 4.42 26.30
N ARG A 190 -1.80 5.45 26.70
CA ARG A 190 -1.25 6.71 27.21
C ARG A 190 -0.46 6.52 28.50
N LYS A 191 -0.93 5.67 29.42
CA LYS A 191 -0.16 5.34 30.64
C LYS A 191 1.17 4.66 30.29
N LYS A 192 1.18 3.72 29.34
CA LYS A 192 2.39 3.04 28.88
C LYS A 192 3.38 4.01 28.22
N ASP A 193 2.89 4.90 27.36
CA ASP A 193 3.70 5.94 26.72
C ASP A 193 4.38 6.83 27.78
N GLN A 194 3.62 7.32 28.76
CA GLN A 194 4.13 8.15 29.85
C GLN A 194 5.15 7.46 30.79
N GLN A 195 5.19 6.12 30.80
CA GLN A 195 6.12 5.34 31.62
C GLN A 195 7.44 5.04 30.91
N ASP A 196 7.49 5.13 29.58
CA ASP A 196 8.68 4.86 28.80
C ASP A 196 9.60 6.10 28.82
N PRO A 197 10.92 5.94 29.00
CA PRO A 197 11.84 7.08 29.09
C PRO A 197 12.05 7.83 27.77
N VAL A 198 11.56 7.31 26.64
CA VAL A 198 11.61 8.00 25.35
C VAL A 198 10.21 8.04 24.73
N PRO A 199 9.89 8.97 23.80
CA PRO A 199 8.53 9.14 23.29
C PRO A 199 7.94 7.85 22.74
N GLY A 200 6.73 7.46 23.11
CA GLY A 200 6.08 6.21 22.70
C GLY A 200 6.35 5.04 23.66
N PHE A 201 5.97 3.82 23.29
CA PHE A 201 6.25 2.60 24.05
C PHE A 201 6.50 1.42 23.11
N ARG A 202 7.17 0.37 23.60
CA ARG A 202 7.46 -0.85 22.80
C ARG A 202 6.16 -1.46 22.26
N GLY A 203 6.05 -1.54 20.94
CA GLY A 203 4.83 -1.97 20.24
C GLY A 203 4.86 -3.41 19.74
N GLN A 204 5.54 -4.34 20.40
CA GLN A 204 5.60 -5.73 19.90
C GLN A 204 4.27 -6.45 20.10
N GLY A 205 3.59 -6.72 18.98
CA GLY A 205 2.33 -7.46 18.91
C GLY A 205 1.27 -6.80 19.79
N LEU A 206 0.38 -5.98 19.21
CA LEU A 206 -0.73 -5.43 19.98
C LEU A 206 -1.66 -6.58 20.38
N GLY A 207 -1.32 -7.26 21.46
CA GLY A 207 -2.25 -8.01 22.28
C GLY A 207 -3.39 -7.07 22.58
N LEU A 208 -4.60 -7.59 22.47
CA LEU A 208 -5.91 -6.94 22.36
C LEU A 208 -6.22 -5.77 23.34
N GLY A 209 -5.32 -5.42 24.26
CA GLY A 209 -5.44 -4.26 25.17
C GLY A 209 -5.27 -2.88 24.52
N ALA A 210 -4.67 -2.75 23.34
CA ALA A 210 -4.55 -1.46 22.64
C ALA A 210 -5.60 -1.24 21.53
N VAL A 211 -6.53 -2.20 21.36
CA VAL A 211 -7.57 -2.19 20.30
C VAL A 211 -8.96 -2.07 20.92
N SER A 212 -9.08 -1.45 22.09
CA SER A 212 -10.36 -1.32 22.80
C SER A 212 -11.40 -0.49 22.03
N GLY A 213 -10.97 0.42 21.15
CA GLY A 213 -11.83 1.21 20.26
C GLY A 213 -11.84 0.76 18.78
N GLY A 214 -11.11 -0.32 18.45
CA GLY A 214 -10.93 -0.81 17.08
C GLY A 214 -9.79 -0.12 16.32
N SER A 215 -9.82 -0.20 14.99
CA SER A 215 -8.79 0.35 14.09
C SER A 215 -9.39 1.39 13.13
N LEU A 216 -8.55 2.36 12.76
CA LEU A 216 -8.78 3.35 11.70
C LEU A 216 -8.11 2.97 10.36
N GLY A 217 -7.38 1.85 10.33
CA GLY A 217 -6.69 1.35 9.15
C GLY A 217 -5.17 1.37 9.28
N GLY A 218 -4.49 1.22 8.14
CA GLY A 218 -3.04 1.24 8.05
C GLY A 218 -2.53 2.04 6.86
N TRP A 219 -1.23 2.31 6.87
CA TRP A 219 -0.52 3.01 5.81
C TRP A 219 0.82 2.33 5.55
N ALA A 220 1.20 2.24 4.27
CA ALA A 220 2.52 1.83 3.83
C ALA A 220 2.95 2.73 2.66
N PRO A 221 4.26 2.86 2.38
CA PRO A 221 4.76 3.66 1.27
C PRO A 221 4.12 3.25 -0.07
N GLY A 222 3.70 4.24 -0.86
CA GLY A 222 2.96 4.02 -2.11
C GLY A 222 1.46 3.72 -1.93
N GLY A 223 0.99 3.53 -0.70
CA GLY A 223 -0.43 3.38 -0.37
C GLY A 223 -1.21 4.68 -0.58
N ILE A 224 -2.42 4.56 -1.12
CA ILE A 224 -3.33 5.68 -1.36
C ILE A 224 -4.44 5.63 -0.31
N SER A 225 -4.55 6.66 0.52
CA SER A 225 -5.68 6.81 1.44
C SER A 225 -6.99 6.91 0.65
N GLN A 226 -8.03 6.22 1.12
CA GLN A 226 -9.37 6.28 0.55
C GLN A 226 -10.36 6.68 1.63
N PRO A 227 -11.35 7.56 1.33
CA PRO A 227 -12.48 7.72 2.22
C PRO A 227 -13.24 6.39 2.33
N TYR A 228 -13.99 6.22 3.41
CA TYR A 228 -14.99 5.18 3.45
C TYR A 228 -16.07 5.47 2.40
N PRO A 229 -16.73 4.42 1.84
CA PRO A 229 -17.81 4.62 0.89
C PRO A 229 -18.93 5.48 1.47
N ASP A 230 -19.69 6.13 0.58
CA ASP A 230 -20.77 7.02 0.98
C ASP A 230 -21.78 6.35 1.93
N GLY A 231 -22.20 7.10 2.94
CA GLY A 231 -23.08 6.63 4.01
C GLY A 231 -22.39 5.72 5.04
N MET A 232 -21.08 5.44 4.91
CA MET A 232 -20.31 4.68 5.89
C MET A 232 -19.42 5.58 6.77
N GLY A 233 -19.16 5.14 8.00
CA GLY A 233 -18.21 5.81 8.88
C GLY A 233 -17.79 4.95 10.08
N LYS A 234 -16.65 5.28 10.68
CA LYS A 234 -16.14 4.63 11.90
C LYS A 234 -16.42 5.54 13.10
N GLU A 235 -17.07 5.00 14.13
CA GLU A 235 -17.25 5.74 15.38
C GLU A 235 -15.93 5.82 16.14
N VAL A 236 -15.67 7.01 16.68
CA VAL A 236 -14.56 7.36 17.56
C VAL A 236 -15.15 8.01 18.82
N LYS A 237 -14.88 7.40 19.97
CA LYS A 237 -15.40 7.87 21.25
C LYS A 237 -14.71 9.14 21.71
N LYS A 238 -15.42 9.99 22.46
CA LYS A 238 -14.91 11.29 22.93
C LYS A 238 -13.62 11.19 23.76
N ASN A 239 -13.49 10.09 24.51
CA ASN A 239 -12.35 9.80 25.37
C ASN A 239 -11.27 8.93 24.70
N ALA A 240 -11.35 8.72 23.38
CA ALA A 240 -10.40 7.89 22.66
C ALA A 240 -9.05 8.60 22.50
N ASP A 241 -7.98 7.82 22.65
CA ASP A 241 -6.65 8.12 22.16
C ASP A 241 -6.44 7.42 20.81
N ILE A 242 -5.75 8.04 19.88
CA ILE A 242 -5.19 7.31 18.73
C ILE A 242 -3.87 6.68 19.15
N VAL A 243 -3.70 5.40 18.84
CA VAL A 243 -2.45 4.67 19.06
C VAL A 243 -1.81 4.44 17.71
N LEU A 244 -0.75 5.19 17.43
CA LEU A 244 0.04 5.10 16.21
C LEU A 244 1.13 4.05 16.40
N GLN A 245 0.94 2.86 15.88
CA GLN A 245 2.00 1.85 15.83
C GLN A 245 2.82 2.05 14.57
N LEU A 246 4.06 2.49 14.74
CA LEU A 246 5.00 2.75 13.66
C LEU A 246 6.08 1.66 13.63
N HIS A 247 6.31 1.16 12.43
CA HIS A 247 7.45 0.31 12.10
C HIS A 247 8.51 1.18 11.43
N PHE A 248 9.65 1.35 12.08
CA PHE A 248 10.75 2.16 11.59
C PHE A 248 11.91 1.32 11.07
N SER A 249 12.49 1.75 9.95
CA SER A 249 13.72 1.19 9.40
C SER A 249 14.86 2.21 9.49
N PRO A 250 15.98 1.88 10.15
CA PRO A 250 17.18 2.74 10.18
C PRO A 250 17.74 3.03 8.78
N THR A 251 18.35 4.21 8.60
CA THR A 251 18.80 4.69 7.27
C THR A 251 20.31 4.88 7.15
N GLY A 252 21.09 4.48 8.16
CA GLY A 252 22.54 4.70 8.25
C GLY A 252 22.92 6.04 8.91
N LYS A 253 21.95 6.84 9.35
CA LYS A 253 22.18 8.04 10.19
C LYS A 253 20.99 8.28 11.12
N PRO A 254 21.17 8.96 12.26
CA PRO A 254 20.07 9.26 13.16
C PRO A 254 19.06 10.18 12.45
N GLU A 255 17.79 9.84 12.58
CA GLU A 255 16.69 10.53 11.91
C GLU A 255 15.62 10.90 12.93
N LYS A 256 14.90 11.99 12.68
CA LYS A 256 13.76 12.39 13.49
C LYS A 256 12.48 12.04 12.75
N GLU A 257 11.48 11.60 13.51
CA GLU A 257 10.14 11.43 12.99
C GLU A 257 9.05 11.87 13.96
N GLN A 258 8.09 12.64 13.45
CA GLN A 258 6.94 13.16 14.18
C GLN A 258 5.71 13.16 13.26
N SER A 259 5.08 12.00 13.12
CA SER A 259 3.94 11.79 12.24
C SER A 259 2.69 12.54 12.72
N GLN A 260 1.77 12.74 11.78
CA GLN A 260 0.44 13.27 12.04
C GLN A 260 -0.65 12.47 11.31
N VAL A 261 -1.86 12.54 11.82
CA VAL A 261 -3.07 11.92 11.25
C VAL A 261 -4.15 12.98 11.07
N GLY A 262 -4.68 13.07 9.86
CA GLY A 262 -5.87 13.85 9.56
C GLY A 262 -7.11 12.96 9.69
N LEU A 263 -8.12 13.45 10.42
CA LEU A 263 -9.43 12.83 10.54
C LEU A 263 -10.47 13.77 9.93
N TRP A 264 -11.33 13.20 9.08
CA TRP A 264 -12.50 13.90 8.56
C TRP A 264 -13.75 13.26 9.13
N PHE A 265 -14.65 14.07 9.65
CA PHE A 265 -15.89 13.63 10.25
C PHE A 265 -17.04 13.69 9.26
N THR A 266 -18.06 12.86 9.48
CA THR A 266 -19.36 13.03 8.82
C THR A 266 -20.12 14.16 9.48
N LYS A 267 -20.96 14.85 8.70
CA LYS A 267 -21.88 15.88 9.23
C LYS A 267 -23.06 15.24 9.97
N GLU A 268 -23.51 14.10 9.49
CA GLU A 268 -24.62 13.33 10.03
C GLU A 268 -24.15 11.94 10.46
N ARG A 269 -24.92 11.26 11.30
CA ARG A 269 -24.63 9.88 11.69
C ARG A 269 -24.60 8.97 10.44
N PRO A 270 -23.54 8.16 10.23
CA PRO A 270 -23.49 7.21 9.12
C PRO A 270 -24.67 6.23 9.14
N GLN A 271 -25.12 5.84 7.96
CA GLN A 271 -26.14 4.79 7.79
C GLN A 271 -25.58 3.40 8.11
N ARG A 272 -24.27 3.23 7.87
CA ARG A 272 -23.54 1.97 8.10
C ARG A 272 -22.25 2.24 8.87
N MET A 273 -21.97 1.40 9.85
CA MET A 273 -20.76 1.50 10.67
C MET A 273 -19.65 0.64 10.07
N VAL A 274 -18.47 1.23 9.91
CA VAL A 274 -17.25 0.50 9.56
C VAL A 274 -16.72 -0.19 10.80
N ALA A 275 -16.46 -1.49 10.69
CA ALA A 275 -15.81 -2.29 11.72
C ALA A 275 -14.69 -3.14 11.10
N MET A 276 -13.70 -3.48 11.93
CA MET A 276 -12.68 -4.45 11.59
C MET A 276 -13.08 -5.78 12.23
N MET A 277 -13.07 -6.85 11.45
CA MET A 277 -13.30 -8.21 11.93
C MET A 277 -11.98 -8.97 11.81
N PRO A 278 -11.28 -9.25 12.93
CA PRO A 278 -10.07 -10.05 12.88
C PRO A 278 -10.42 -11.51 12.56
N LEU A 279 -9.72 -12.08 11.58
CA LEU A 279 -9.59 -13.52 11.40
C LEU A 279 -8.16 -13.86 11.78
N SER A 280 -7.98 -14.48 12.94
CA SER A 280 -6.66 -14.67 13.53
C SER A 280 -6.65 -15.93 14.37
N ASP A 281 -5.75 -16.84 14.03
CA ASP A 281 -5.40 -17.97 14.87
C ASP A 281 -4.15 -17.62 15.70
N TRP A 282 -4.27 -17.66 17.02
CA TRP A 282 -3.15 -17.43 17.95
C TRP A 282 -2.54 -18.74 18.45
N GLN A 283 -3.12 -19.89 18.09
CA GLN A 283 -2.63 -21.24 18.41
C GLN A 283 -1.77 -21.81 17.29
N ILE A 284 -0.93 -20.95 16.70
CA ILE A 284 -0.02 -21.32 15.62
C ILE A 284 1.07 -22.26 16.18
N ASN A 285 1.07 -23.51 15.72
CA ASN A 285 2.13 -24.47 15.98
C ASN A 285 2.88 -24.77 14.67
N LEU A 286 4.18 -24.47 14.64
CA LEU A 286 5.06 -24.70 13.50
C LEU A 286 6.19 -25.66 13.93
N PRO A 287 6.00 -26.99 13.80
CA PRO A 287 7.05 -27.94 14.15
C PRO A 287 8.33 -27.73 13.33
N PRO A 288 9.53 -27.82 13.94
CA PRO A 288 10.79 -27.68 13.23
C PRO A 288 10.93 -28.74 12.12
N GLY A 289 11.38 -28.32 10.94
CA GLY A 289 11.65 -29.21 9.80
C GLY A 289 10.46 -29.45 8.87
N GLU A 290 9.25 -29.07 9.26
CA GLU A 290 8.10 -29.08 8.37
C GLU A 290 8.27 -28.03 7.26
N LYS A 291 8.04 -28.46 6.01
CA LYS A 291 8.30 -27.62 4.83
C LYS A 291 7.12 -26.72 4.47
N GLU A 292 5.92 -27.16 4.76
CA GLU A 292 4.69 -26.46 4.41
C GLU A 292 3.60 -26.78 5.42
N ILE A 293 3.06 -25.72 6.05
CA ILE A 293 1.96 -25.80 7.00
C ILE A 293 0.94 -24.75 6.58
N THR A 294 -0.32 -25.16 6.43
CA THR A 294 -1.43 -24.24 6.19
C THR A 294 -2.21 -24.06 7.49
N ILE A 295 -2.40 -22.79 7.86
CA ILE A 295 -3.23 -22.39 9.00
C ILE A 295 -4.46 -21.72 8.42
N THR A 296 -5.63 -22.17 8.85
CA THR A 296 -6.92 -21.73 8.32
C THR A 296 -7.79 -21.29 9.49
N ASP A 297 -8.40 -20.12 9.34
CA ASP A 297 -9.44 -19.61 10.22
C ASP A 297 -10.66 -19.21 9.36
N SER A 298 -11.84 -19.19 9.95
CA SER A 298 -13.08 -18.86 9.26
C SER A 298 -14.13 -18.30 10.21
N VAL A 299 -15.03 -17.48 9.68
CA VAL A 299 -16.20 -16.97 10.39
C VAL A 299 -17.41 -17.07 9.48
N VAL A 300 -18.57 -17.38 10.06
CA VAL A 300 -19.86 -17.29 9.36
C VAL A 300 -20.45 -15.92 9.64
N LEU A 301 -20.77 -15.18 8.58
CA LEU A 301 -21.26 -13.81 8.74
C LEU A 301 -22.64 -13.77 9.42
N PRO A 302 -22.81 -13.06 10.56
CA PRO A 302 -24.08 -13.02 11.27
C PRO A 302 -25.12 -12.07 10.64
N VAL A 303 -24.66 -11.18 9.76
CA VAL A 303 -25.43 -10.17 9.04
C VAL A 303 -24.82 -10.00 7.64
N ASP A 304 -25.55 -9.36 6.74
CA ASP A 304 -24.97 -8.94 5.48
C ASP A 304 -23.90 -7.87 5.73
N VAL A 305 -22.78 -7.97 5.01
CA VAL A 305 -21.69 -7.00 5.09
C VAL A 305 -21.26 -6.55 3.71
N ASP A 306 -20.78 -5.30 3.63
CA ASP A 306 -20.08 -4.79 2.46
C ASP A 306 -18.59 -4.77 2.82
N LEU A 307 -17.82 -5.71 2.29
CA LEU A 307 -16.40 -5.80 2.55
C LEU A 307 -15.67 -4.72 1.74
N ILE A 308 -15.13 -3.73 2.45
CA ILE A 308 -14.50 -2.54 1.85
C ILE A 308 -12.97 -2.64 1.76
N GLY A 309 -12.36 -3.62 2.42
CA GLY A 309 -10.92 -3.88 2.33
C GLY A 309 -10.44 -4.98 3.25
N LEU A 310 -9.16 -5.32 3.13
CA LEU A 310 -8.48 -6.40 3.84
C LEU A 310 -7.09 -5.93 4.28
N ILE A 311 -6.60 -6.51 5.39
CA ILE A 311 -5.23 -6.31 5.88
C ILE A 311 -4.64 -7.70 6.14
N PRO A 312 -4.15 -8.40 5.10
CA PRO A 312 -3.44 -9.65 5.29
C PRO A 312 -2.20 -9.44 6.15
N HIS A 313 -1.87 -10.39 7.02
CA HIS A 313 -0.72 -10.29 7.89
C HIS A 313 -0.19 -11.69 8.26
N ALA A 314 1.13 -11.87 8.13
CA ALA A 314 1.87 -13.01 8.65
C ALA A 314 3.31 -12.55 8.94
N HIS A 315 3.98 -13.17 9.92
CA HIS A 315 5.38 -12.87 10.25
C HIS A 315 6.36 -13.55 9.26
N TYR A 316 7.66 -13.57 9.61
CA TYR A 316 8.79 -14.00 8.77
C TYR A 316 8.70 -15.40 8.15
N LEU A 317 7.89 -16.31 8.71
CA LEU A 317 7.71 -17.66 8.16
C LEU A 317 6.55 -17.77 7.16
N GLY A 318 5.69 -16.74 7.06
CA GLY A 318 4.61 -16.71 6.08
C GLY A 318 5.14 -16.78 4.66
N LYS A 319 4.46 -17.55 3.80
CA LYS A 319 4.80 -17.71 2.37
C LYS A 319 3.65 -17.35 1.44
N THR A 320 2.42 -17.63 1.85
CA THR A 320 1.22 -17.30 1.09
C THR A 320 0.12 -16.82 2.03
N CYS A 321 -0.83 -16.06 1.50
CA CYS A 321 -2.05 -15.70 2.19
C CYS A 321 -3.20 -15.71 1.18
N LYS A 322 -4.25 -16.50 1.43
CA LYS A 322 -5.45 -16.55 0.58
C LYS A 322 -6.68 -16.31 1.45
N VAL A 323 -7.54 -15.41 1.03
CA VAL A 323 -8.86 -15.18 1.63
C VAL A 323 -9.91 -15.28 0.53
N TRP A 324 -10.98 -15.98 0.84
CA TRP A 324 -12.14 -16.17 -0.02
C TRP A 324 -13.38 -16.27 0.87
N ALA A 325 -14.56 -16.04 0.29
CA ALA A 325 -15.84 -16.25 0.96
C ALA A 325 -16.66 -17.29 0.21
N LYS A 326 -17.60 -17.96 0.89
CA LYS A 326 -18.52 -18.89 0.27
C LYS A 326 -19.89 -18.23 0.16
N GLY A 327 -20.35 -17.93 -1.05
CA GLY A 327 -21.71 -17.43 -1.24
C GLY A 327 -22.76 -18.40 -0.67
N THR A 328 -23.95 -17.90 -0.38
CA THR A 328 -25.09 -18.74 0.05
C THR A 328 -25.51 -19.74 -1.02
N ASP A 329 -25.14 -19.51 -2.28
CA ASP A 329 -25.30 -20.44 -3.41
C ASP A 329 -24.18 -21.49 -3.50
N GLY A 330 -23.23 -21.48 -2.55
CA GLY A 330 -22.10 -22.38 -2.47
C GLY A 330 -20.88 -21.99 -3.31
N LYS A 331 -20.94 -20.90 -4.10
CA LYS A 331 -19.81 -20.47 -4.95
C LYS A 331 -18.72 -19.76 -4.16
N GLU A 332 -17.47 -19.99 -4.53
CA GLU A 332 -16.33 -19.26 -3.99
C GLU A 332 -16.28 -17.84 -4.57
N ILE A 333 -16.15 -16.85 -3.69
CA ILE A 333 -15.90 -15.45 -4.02
C ILE A 333 -14.44 -15.17 -3.65
N PRO A 334 -13.53 -14.99 -4.62
CA PRO A 334 -12.13 -14.71 -4.32
C PRO A 334 -11.99 -13.28 -3.76
N LEU A 335 -11.39 -13.15 -2.58
CA LEU A 335 -11.26 -11.86 -1.90
C LEU A 335 -9.85 -11.30 -2.02
N ILE A 336 -8.83 -12.10 -1.69
CA ILE A 336 -7.42 -11.78 -1.95
C ILE A 336 -6.59 -13.05 -2.04
N TRP A 337 -5.56 -13.03 -2.87
CA TRP A 337 -4.54 -14.07 -2.86
C TRP A 337 -3.16 -13.45 -3.05
N ILE A 338 -2.25 -13.75 -2.12
CA ILE A 338 -0.85 -13.40 -2.14
C ILE A 338 -0.07 -14.72 -2.18
N LYS A 339 0.55 -15.02 -3.32
CA LYS A 339 1.29 -16.26 -3.56
C LYS A 339 2.77 -16.19 -3.15
N ASP A 340 3.26 -14.99 -2.88
CA ASP A 340 4.64 -14.68 -2.53
C ASP A 340 4.63 -13.62 -1.41
N TRP A 341 4.16 -14.06 -0.24
CA TRP A 341 4.09 -13.23 0.96
C TRP A 341 5.47 -12.72 1.31
N ASP A 342 5.54 -11.42 1.58
CA ASP A 342 6.75 -10.76 2.00
C ASP A 342 6.41 -9.88 3.19
N PHE A 343 7.08 -10.14 4.31
CA PHE A 343 6.88 -9.39 5.53
C PHE A 343 7.22 -7.91 5.35
N ASP A 344 8.06 -7.57 4.38
CA ASP A 344 8.41 -6.18 4.12
C ASP A 344 7.30 -5.46 3.32
N TRP A 345 6.33 -6.18 2.74
CA TRP A 345 5.24 -5.59 1.95
C TRP A 345 3.87 -5.85 2.58
N GLN A 346 3.63 -5.18 3.70
CA GLN A 346 2.37 -5.19 4.43
C GLN A 346 1.59 -3.90 4.16
N GLU A 347 0.42 -4.01 3.53
CA GLU A 347 -0.46 -2.86 3.32
C GLU A 347 -1.93 -3.23 3.52
N GLN A 348 -2.76 -2.20 3.65
CA GLN A 348 -4.20 -2.34 3.60
C GLN A 348 -4.68 -2.28 2.15
N TYR A 349 -5.37 -3.32 1.69
CA TYR A 349 -5.95 -3.36 0.36
C TYR A 349 -7.41 -2.92 0.42
N ARG A 350 -7.73 -1.78 -0.20
CA ARG A 350 -9.09 -1.24 -0.32
C ARG A 350 -9.69 -1.61 -1.67
N TYR A 351 -10.90 -2.17 -1.68
CA TYR A 351 -11.55 -2.50 -2.95
C TYR A 351 -11.99 -1.22 -3.69
N LYS A 352 -11.97 -1.25 -5.03
CA LYS A 352 -12.57 -0.19 -5.86
C LYS A 352 -14.08 -0.13 -5.66
N GLN A 353 -14.71 -1.30 -5.52
CA GLN A 353 -16.12 -1.46 -5.19
C GLN A 353 -16.24 -2.44 -4.04
N ALA A 354 -17.06 -2.11 -3.03
CA ALA A 354 -17.25 -2.99 -1.89
C ALA A 354 -17.82 -4.35 -2.34
N VAL A 355 -17.30 -5.44 -1.77
CA VAL A 355 -17.77 -6.80 -2.05
C VAL A 355 -18.95 -7.12 -1.13
N ARG A 356 -20.15 -7.29 -1.68
CA ARG A 356 -21.33 -7.69 -0.91
C ARG A 356 -21.20 -9.15 -0.49
N LEU A 357 -21.25 -9.40 0.81
CA LEU A 357 -21.29 -10.75 1.37
C LEU A 357 -22.58 -10.90 2.19
N PRO A 358 -23.46 -11.86 1.85
CA PRO A 358 -24.71 -12.05 2.59
C PRO A 358 -24.46 -12.69 3.95
N LYS A 359 -25.42 -12.54 4.87
CA LYS A 359 -25.48 -13.33 6.09
C LYS A 359 -25.37 -14.81 5.78
N GLY A 360 -24.53 -15.52 6.52
CA GLY A 360 -24.28 -16.96 6.37
C GLY A 360 -23.20 -17.32 5.35
N ALA A 361 -22.65 -16.34 4.63
CA ALA A 361 -21.47 -16.54 3.78
C ALA A 361 -20.18 -16.74 4.56
#